data_AF-A0A455U8Z8-F1
#
_entry.id   AF-A0A455U8Z8-F1
#
_cell.length_a   1.000
_cell.length_b   1.000
_cell.length_c   1.000
_cell.angle_alpha   90.00
_cell.angle_beta   90.00
_cell.angle_gamma   90.00
#
_symmetry.space_group_name_H-M   'P 1'
#
loop_
_entity.id
_entity.type
_entity.pdbx_description
1 polymer ?
#
loop_
_entity_poly.entity_id
_entity_poly.type
_entity_poly.pdbx_seq_one_letter_code
_entity_poly.pdbx_strand_id
1 'polypeptide(L)'
;MADSTLRTLSQPEPQVADPLHELLRQGARDLIAKAVEAELATFLAQYADQRLDDGRQAVVRNGYLPERTVQTGIGDVSVQVPKVRDRSGGGARFNSSLLPPYLKRARSIEELIPWLYLKGISTGDYQEALAALLGDQAKGLSANTVSRLKKQWEDEHTEWRKRDLSDRRYVYWWADGVYSNVRMDDRLCLLVIIGVTEQGRKELVAVEDGFRESADSWKTLLTGLRERGLTQALSWRWATAPWGSGRP
;
A
#
# COMPACT_ATOMS: atom_id res chain seq x y z
N MET A 1 9.06 5.24 -47.89
CA MET A 1 8.90 6.28 -46.86
C MET A 1 7.45 6.24 -46.42
N ALA A 2 7.17 5.72 -45.23
CA ALA A 2 5.80 5.58 -44.71
C ALA A 2 5.60 6.67 -43.65
N ASP A 3 4.76 7.64 -43.96
CA ASP A 3 4.34 8.70 -43.05
C ASP A 3 3.56 8.10 -41.88
N SER A 4 4.17 8.10 -40.70
CA SER A 4 3.51 7.74 -39.45
C SER A 4 2.76 8.96 -38.92
N THR A 5 1.45 8.99 -39.16
CA THR A 5 0.54 10.02 -38.64
C THR A 5 0.29 9.76 -37.14
N LEU A 6 1.22 10.15 -36.28
CA LEU A 6 0.97 10.21 -34.84
C LEU A 6 -0.02 11.36 -34.58
N ARG A 7 -1.28 11.01 -34.32
CA ARG A 7 -2.26 11.94 -33.75
C ARG A 7 -1.82 12.27 -32.33
N THR A 8 -1.19 13.42 -32.15
CA THR A 8 -0.95 14.03 -30.85
C THR A 8 -2.31 14.20 -30.16
N LEU A 9 -2.56 13.41 -29.11
CA LEU A 9 -3.73 13.61 -28.27
C LEU A 9 -3.62 14.99 -27.63
N SER A 10 -4.66 15.82 -27.79
CA SER A 10 -4.70 17.15 -27.20
C SER A 10 -4.52 17.02 -25.69
N GLN A 11 -3.44 17.62 -25.17
CA GLN A 11 -3.24 17.76 -23.73
C GLN A 11 -4.40 18.61 -23.18
N PRO A 12 -5.07 18.18 -22.09
CA PRO A 12 -6.10 19.00 -21.46
C PRO A 12 -5.48 20.34 -21.05
N GLU A 13 -6.17 21.44 -21.34
CA GLU A 13 -5.66 22.78 -21.03
C GLU A 13 -5.37 22.93 -19.53
N PRO A 14 -4.25 23.57 -19.15
CA PRO A 14 -3.88 23.75 -17.76
C PRO A 14 -4.83 24.80 -17.17
N GLN A 15 -5.53 24.42 -16.11
CA GLN A 15 -6.34 25.29 -15.24
C GLN A 15 -7.75 25.63 -15.76
N VAL A 16 -8.63 24.61 -15.77
CA VAL A 16 -10.02 24.88 -15.37
C VAL A 16 -10.01 25.08 -13.86
N ALA A 17 -10.13 26.32 -13.40
CA ALA A 17 -10.42 26.60 -12.00
C ALA A 17 -11.81 26.00 -11.71
N ASP A 18 -11.84 24.83 -11.07
CA ASP A 18 -13.06 24.18 -10.64
C ASP A 18 -13.47 24.73 -9.25
N PRO A 19 -14.49 25.61 -9.18
CA PRO A 19 -14.90 26.24 -7.92
C PRO A 19 -15.40 25.21 -6.89
N LEU A 20 -15.90 24.06 -7.36
CA LEU A 20 -16.32 22.98 -6.47
C LEU A 20 -15.11 22.35 -5.77
N HIS A 21 -14.03 22.06 -6.52
CA HIS A 21 -12.81 21.52 -5.93
C HIS A 21 -12.18 22.48 -4.93
N GLU A 22 -12.19 23.79 -5.21
CA GLU A 22 -11.65 24.78 -4.27
C GLU A 22 -12.49 24.86 -2.99
N LEU A 23 -13.82 24.87 -3.12
CA LEU A 23 -14.73 24.82 -1.97
C LEU A 23 -14.49 23.55 -1.12
N LEU A 24 -14.35 22.39 -1.77
CA LEU A 24 -14.07 21.12 -1.08
C LEU A 24 -12.70 21.14 -0.39
N ARG A 25 -11.67 21.70 -1.03
CA ARG A 25 -10.31 21.82 -0.46
C ARG A 25 -10.31 22.71 0.78
N GLN A 26 -10.99 23.85 0.72
CA GLN A 26 -11.16 24.75 1.85
C GLN A 26 -11.95 24.08 2.98
N GLY A 27 -13.07 23.42 2.66
CA GLY A 27 -13.85 22.68 3.64
C GLY A 27 -13.05 21.56 4.32
N ALA A 28 -12.26 20.81 3.55
CA ALA A 28 -11.38 19.77 4.09
C ALA A 28 -10.30 20.34 5.01
N ARG A 29 -9.67 21.47 4.63
CA ARG A 29 -8.71 22.19 5.48
C ARG A 29 -9.32 22.55 6.84
N ASP A 30 -10.52 23.12 6.82
CA ASP A 30 -11.21 23.56 8.04
C ASP A 30 -11.64 22.38 8.91
N LEU A 31 -12.12 21.29 8.30
CA LEU A 31 -12.49 20.07 9.02
C LEU A 31 -11.26 19.38 9.66
N ILE A 32 -10.15 19.29 8.92
CA ILE A 32 -8.90 18.72 9.44
C ILE A 32 -8.40 19.57 10.61
N ALA A 33 -8.40 20.91 10.48
CA ALA A 33 -8.00 21.80 11.56
C ALA A 33 -8.87 21.57 12.81
N LYS A 34 -10.20 21.54 12.66
CA LYS A 34 -11.13 21.26 13.77
C LYS A 34 -10.88 19.90 14.44
N ALA A 35 -10.63 18.86 13.64
CA ALA A 35 -10.37 17.53 14.17
C ALA A 35 -9.06 17.48 14.99
N VAL A 36 -7.99 18.10 14.49
CA VAL A 36 -6.71 18.17 15.21
C VAL A 36 -6.82 19.04 16.47
N GLU A 37 -7.62 20.11 16.44
CA GLU A 37 -7.94 20.90 17.64
C GLU A 37 -8.71 20.09 18.69
N ALA A 38 -9.61 19.21 18.27
CA ALA A 38 -10.30 18.29 19.18
C ALA A 38 -9.35 17.25 19.80
N GLU A 39 -8.41 16.71 19.01
CA GLU A 39 -7.33 15.85 19.53
C GLU A 39 -6.47 16.60 20.56
N LEU A 40 -6.10 17.86 20.28
CA LEU A 40 -5.35 18.70 21.19
C LEU A 40 -6.12 18.95 22.50
N ALA A 41 -7.40 19.29 22.41
CA ALA A 41 -8.23 19.53 23.60
C ALA A 41 -8.29 18.28 24.49
N THR A 42 -8.46 17.11 23.87
CA THR A 42 -8.42 15.82 24.56
C THR A 42 -7.07 15.58 25.22
N PHE A 43 -5.97 15.87 24.52
CA PHE A 43 -4.62 15.76 25.08
C PHE A 43 -4.43 16.70 26.27
N LEU A 44 -4.78 17.98 26.16
CA LEU A 44 -4.61 18.95 27.25
C LEU A 44 -5.46 18.60 28.48
N ALA A 45 -6.65 18.00 28.28
CA ALA A 45 -7.49 17.54 29.38
C ALA A 45 -6.80 16.47 30.24
N GLN A 46 -5.93 15.63 29.67
CA GLN A 46 -5.15 14.63 30.41
C GLN A 46 -4.12 15.25 31.37
N TYR A 47 -3.75 16.52 31.13
CA TYR A 47 -2.77 17.26 31.93
C TYR A 47 -3.41 18.39 32.74
N ALA A 48 -4.75 18.48 32.80
CA ALA A 48 -5.45 19.61 33.41
C ALA A 48 -5.16 19.81 34.91
N ASP A 49 -4.90 18.71 35.63
CA ASP A 49 -4.57 18.70 37.05
C ASP A 49 -3.09 18.99 37.32
N GLN A 50 -2.23 18.96 36.29
CA GLN A 50 -0.80 19.19 36.43
C GLN A 50 -0.52 20.69 36.41
N ARG A 51 -0.22 21.24 37.59
CA ARG A 51 0.16 22.63 37.76
C ARG A 51 1.59 22.74 38.28
N LEU A 52 2.25 23.82 37.90
CA LEU A 52 3.52 24.25 38.46
C LEU A 52 3.30 24.76 39.91
N ASP A 53 4.39 24.89 40.66
CA ASP A 53 4.36 25.41 42.04
C ASP A 53 3.75 26.83 42.14
N ASP A 54 3.80 27.59 41.04
CA ASP A 54 3.19 28.92 40.91
C ASP A 54 1.72 28.91 40.48
N GLY A 55 1.08 27.73 40.41
CA GLY A 55 -0.32 27.55 40.05
C GLY A 55 -0.63 27.64 38.55
N ARG A 56 0.35 27.89 37.69
CA ARG A 56 0.16 27.87 36.22
C ARG A 56 0.04 26.44 35.70
N GLN A 57 -0.69 26.25 34.61
CA GLN A 57 -0.75 24.96 33.90
C GLN A 57 0.65 24.52 33.46
N ALA A 58 1.00 23.26 33.74
CA ALA A 58 2.28 22.68 33.38
C ALA A 58 2.40 22.50 31.86
N VAL A 59 1.31 22.06 31.22
CA VAL A 59 1.26 21.77 29.78
C VAL A 59 0.33 22.76 29.10
N VAL A 60 0.85 23.56 28.17
CA VAL A 60 0.09 24.63 27.52
C VAL A 60 0.26 24.63 26.01
N ARG A 61 -0.77 25.07 25.30
CA ARG A 61 -0.67 25.37 23.87
C ARG A 61 0.39 26.45 23.62
N ASN A 62 1.20 26.26 22.58
CA ASN A 62 2.29 27.17 22.20
C ASN A 62 2.42 27.30 20.68
N GLY A 63 1.37 27.81 20.04
CA GLY A 63 1.32 28.06 18.60
C GLY A 63 1.10 26.80 17.77
N TYR A 64 1.68 26.79 16.57
CA TYR A 64 1.58 25.70 15.59
C TYR A 64 2.98 25.30 15.09
N LEU A 65 3.10 24.08 14.59
CA LEU A 65 4.21 23.70 13.73
C LEU A 65 4.11 24.43 12.38
N PRO A 66 5.23 24.54 11.63
CA PRO A 66 5.19 25.10 10.28
C PRO A 66 4.11 24.45 9.42
N GLU A 67 3.42 25.26 8.63
CA GLU A 67 2.44 24.76 7.67
C GLU A 67 3.12 23.79 6.71
N ARG A 68 2.42 22.70 6.40
CA ARG A 68 2.83 21.74 5.39
C ARG A 68 1.65 21.30 4.57
N THR A 69 1.93 20.75 3.40
CA THR A 69 0.91 20.24 2.49
C THR A 69 0.79 18.73 2.62
N VAL A 70 -0.45 18.23 2.63
CA VAL A 70 -0.77 16.81 2.51
C VAL A 70 -1.55 16.59 1.22
N GLN A 71 -1.07 15.70 0.36
CA GLN A 71 -1.79 15.34 -0.86
C GLN A 71 -2.99 14.46 -0.50
N THR A 72 -4.18 14.84 -0.96
CA THR A 72 -5.43 14.10 -0.75
C THR A 72 -6.13 13.85 -2.08
N GLY A 73 -7.21 13.05 -2.09
CA GLY A 73 -7.96 12.74 -3.30
C GLY A 73 -8.58 13.97 -3.98
N ILE A 74 -8.75 15.08 -3.26
CA ILE A 74 -9.21 16.38 -3.79
C ILE A 74 -8.04 17.32 -4.11
N GLY A 75 -6.81 16.78 -4.10
CA GLY A 75 -5.55 17.49 -4.29
C GLY A 75 -4.87 17.87 -2.98
N ASP A 76 -3.88 18.76 -3.09
CA ASP A 76 -3.08 19.29 -1.99
C ASP A 76 -3.86 20.12 -0.97
N VAL A 77 -3.84 19.70 0.30
CA VAL A 77 -4.46 20.43 1.42
C VAL A 77 -3.37 20.93 2.36
N SER A 78 -3.30 22.24 2.56
CA SER A 78 -2.44 22.86 3.58
C SER A 78 -2.97 22.56 4.98
N VAL A 79 -2.09 22.06 5.85
CA VAL A 79 -2.42 21.69 7.23
C VAL A 79 -1.43 22.30 8.22
N GLN A 80 -1.93 22.64 9.40
CA GLN A 80 -1.15 23.10 10.54
C GLN A 80 -1.49 22.27 11.76
N VAL A 81 -0.48 21.79 12.47
CA VAL A 81 -0.65 20.99 13.69
C VAL A 81 -0.33 21.87 14.90
N PRO A 82 -1.22 22.01 15.88
CA PRO A 82 -0.93 22.75 17.11
C PRO A 82 0.27 22.18 17.84
N LYS A 83 1.03 23.07 18.49
CA LYS A 83 2.17 22.70 19.31
C LYS A 83 1.84 22.89 20.77
N VAL A 84 2.37 22.00 21.60
CA VAL A 84 2.29 22.10 23.05
C VAL A 84 3.68 22.37 23.61
N ARG A 85 3.74 23.16 24.67
CA ARG A 85 4.93 23.38 25.49
C ARG A 85 4.67 22.81 26.87
N ASP A 86 5.49 21.84 27.23
CA ASP A 86 5.63 21.39 28.61
C ASP A 86 6.58 22.33 29.36
N ARG A 87 6.13 22.84 30.50
CA ARG A 87 6.87 23.71 31.41
C ARG A 87 7.38 22.99 32.65
N SER A 88 6.89 21.79 32.96
CA SER A 88 7.33 21.01 34.13
C SER A 88 8.63 20.24 33.86
N GLY A 89 9.00 20.06 32.59
CA GLY A 89 10.13 19.23 32.19
C GLY A 89 9.80 17.74 32.09
N GLY A 90 8.53 17.36 32.22
CA GLY A 90 8.04 15.98 32.10
C GLY A 90 8.08 15.39 30.69
N GLY A 91 8.41 16.19 29.68
CA GLY A 91 8.58 15.76 28.30
C GLY A 91 7.27 15.53 27.55
N ALA A 92 6.15 16.10 28.00
CA ALA A 92 4.87 15.95 27.34
C ALA A 92 4.91 16.51 25.90
N ARG A 93 4.56 15.68 24.91
CA ARG A 93 4.54 16.04 23.49
C ARG A 93 3.22 15.64 22.88
N PHE A 94 2.59 16.58 22.20
CA PHE A 94 1.41 16.31 21.39
C PHE A 94 1.81 15.76 20.03
N ASN A 95 1.30 14.59 19.69
CA ASN A 95 1.39 13.99 18.36
C ASN A 95 -0.04 13.70 17.88
N SER A 96 -0.45 14.34 16.79
CA SER A 96 -1.77 14.11 16.19
C SER A 96 -1.84 12.70 15.61
N SER A 97 -2.92 11.97 15.92
CA SER A 97 -3.23 10.68 15.27
C SER A 97 -3.70 10.88 13.84
N LEU A 98 -4.45 11.94 13.56
CA LEU A 98 -4.93 12.27 12.22
C LEU A 98 -3.82 12.79 11.30
N LEU A 99 -2.91 13.63 11.83
CA LEU A 99 -1.77 14.19 11.09
C LEU A 99 -0.42 13.80 11.72
N PRO A 100 0.00 12.52 11.64
CA PRO A 100 1.28 12.09 12.17
C PRO A 100 2.46 12.87 11.56
N PRO A 101 3.58 13.00 12.29
CA PRO A 101 4.80 13.58 11.74
C PRO A 101 5.16 12.94 10.40
N TYR A 102 5.60 13.76 9.44
CA TYR A 102 6.02 13.32 8.10
C TYR A 102 4.94 12.70 7.20
N LEU A 103 3.67 12.66 7.60
CA LEU A 103 2.56 12.37 6.68
C LEU A 103 2.60 13.35 5.49
N LYS A 104 2.78 12.82 4.28
CA LYS A 104 2.80 13.59 3.03
C LYS A 104 1.55 13.38 2.17
N ARG A 105 0.85 12.25 2.34
CA ARG A 105 -0.27 11.85 1.49
C ARG A 105 -1.31 11.07 2.29
N ALA A 106 -2.56 11.13 1.83
CA ALA A 106 -3.62 10.27 2.33
C ALA A 106 -3.36 8.81 1.90
N ARG A 107 -3.73 7.87 2.78
CA ARG A 107 -3.57 6.43 2.56
C ARG A 107 -4.22 5.92 1.27
N SER A 108 -5.39 6.47 0.92
CA SER A 108 -6.10 6.11 -0.32
C SER A 108 -5.29 6.40 -1.59
N ILE A 109 -4.47 7.47 -1.59
CA ILE A 109 -3.54 7.74 -2.70
C ILE A 109 -2.40 6.74 -2.71
N GLU A 110 -1.87 6.39 -1.53
CA GLU A 110 -0.79 5.40 -1.44
C GLU A 110 -1.25 4.00 -1.91
N GLU A 111 -2.50 3.65 -1.67
CA GLU A 111 -3.13 2.39 -2.10
C GLU A 111 -3.49 2.37 -3.61
N LEU A 112 -3.73 3.52 -4.24
CA LEU A 112 -3.98 3.60 -5.68
C LEU A 112 -2.76 3.19 -6.51
N ILE A 113 -1.56 3.51 -6.04
CA ILE A 113 -0.29 3.26 -6.76
C ILE A 113 -0.08 1.76 -7.03
N PRO A 114 -0.19 0.87 -6.01
CA PRO A 114 -0.34 -0.56 -6.21
C PRO A 114 -1.23 -1.00 -7.34
N TRP A 115 -2.40 -0.39 -7.42
CA TRP A 115 -3.45 -0.81 -8.31
C TRP A 115 -3.11 -0.44 -9.75
N LEU A 116 -2.55 0.76 -9.97
CA LEU A 116 -2.03 1.18 -11.28
C LEU A 116 -0.89 0.26 -11.75
N TYR A 117 -0.03 -0.20 -10.83
CA TYR A 117 1.01 -1.20 -11.12
C TYR A 117 0.44 -2.55 -11.51
N LEU A 118 -0.52 -3.07 -10.75
CA LEU A 118 -1.19 -4.34 -11.08
C LEU A 118 -1.95 -4.28 -12.41
N LYS A 119 -2.46 -3.10 -12.79
CA LYS A 119 -3.11 -2.88 -14.08
C LYS A 119 -2.14 -2.72 -15.26
N GLY A 120 -0.84 -2.83 -15.03
CA GLY A 120 0.16 -2.82 -16.08
C GLY A 120 0.41 -1.44 -16.69
N ILE A 121 0.02 -0.37 -15.99
CA ILE A 121 0.44 0.97 -16.38
C ILE A 121 1.95 1.03 -16.17
N SER A 122 2.69 1.58 -17.14
CA SER A 122 4.14 1.69 -17.00
C SER A 122 4.48 2.70 -15.91
N THR A 123 5.56 2.49 -15.16
CA THR A 123 6.01 3.45 -14.14
C THR A 123 6.34 4.83 -14.70
N GLY A 124 6.57 4.95 -16.01
CA GLY A 124 6.77 6.24 -16.70
C GLY A 124 5.47 7.02 -16.88
N ASP A 125 4.35 6.32 -17.13
CA ASP A 125 3.04 6.93 -17.43
C ASP A 125 2.22 7.24 -16.16
N TYR A 126 2.74 6.90 -14.97
CA TYR A 126 2.03 7.13 -13.70
C TYR A 126 1.81 8.59 -13.39
N GLN A 127 2.77 9.44 -13.75
CA GLN A 127 2.64 10.87 -13.53
C GLN A 127 1.51 11.45 -14.39
N GLU A 128 1.37 11.01 -15.63
CA GLU A 128 0.30 11.45 -16.52
C GLU A 128 -1.07 10.92 -16.05
N ALA A 129 -1.17 9.62 -15.75
CA ALA A 129 -2.40 9.02 -15.27
C ALA A 129 -2.89 9.65 -13.95
N LEU A 130 -1.98 9.99 -13.04
CA LEU A 130 -2.34 10.67 -11.81
C LEU A 130 -2.57 12.16 -11.97
N ALA A 131 -1.82 12.86 -12.82
CA ALA A 131 -2.10 14.28 -13.10
C ALA A 131 -3.51 14.45 -13.66
N ALA A 132 -3.96 13.53 -14.52
CA ALA A 132 -5.33 13.51 -15.01
C ALA A 132 -6.39 13.28 -13.91
N LEU A 133 -6.07 12.54 -12.84
CA LEU A 133 -7.01 12.20 -11.77
C LEU A 133 -6.97 13.14 -10.56
N LEU A 134 -5.79 13.69 -10.24
CA LEU A 134 -5.51 14.45 -9.01
C LEU A 134 -5.05 15.89 -9.31
N GLY A 135 -4.99 16.28 -10.59
CA GLY A 135 -4.54 17.59 -11.08
C GLY A 135 -3.02 17.70 -11.22
N ASP A 136 -2.56 18.77 -11.88
CA ASP A 136 -1.13 19.04 -12.18
C ASP A 136 -0.23 19.17 -10.94
N GLN A 137 -0.83 19.36 -9.76
CA GLN A 137 -0.13 19.38 -8.47
C GLN A 137 0.16 17.97 -7.93
N ALA A 138 -0.28 16.91 -8.62
CA ALA A 138 0.00 15.52 -8.27
C ALA A 138 1.46 15.10 -8.54
N LYS A 139 2.41 15.99 -8.25
CA LYS A 139 3.85 15.75 -8.27
C LYS A 139 4.25 14.89 -7.08
N GLY A 140 3.91 13.60 -7.12
CA GLY A 140 4.06 12.72 -5.94
C GLY A 140 4.54 11.30 -6.22
N LEU A 141 4.37 10.79 -7.45
CA LEU A 141 4.90 9.49 -7.83
C LEU A 141 6.26 9.64 -8.46
N SER A 142 7.24 9.96 -7.63
CA SER A 142 8.61 9.65 -7.99
C SER A 142 8.79 8.13 -8.06
N ALA A 143 9.66 7.65 -8.94
CA ALA A 143 10.08 6.26 -8.99
C ALA A 143 10.49 5.71 -7.59
N ASN A 144 10.98 6.59 -6.70
CA ASN A 144 11.31 6.26 -5.32
C ASN A 144 10.10 5.83 -4.48
N THR A 145 8.90 6.37 -4.72
CA THR A 145 7.69 5.89 -4.02
C THR A 145 7.33 4.48 -4.46
N VAL A 146 7.37 4.20 -5.76
CA VAL A 146 7.10 2.86 -6.31
C VAL A 146 8.13 1.86 -5.81
N SER A 147 9.41 2.23 -5.79
CA SER A 147 10.49 1.40 -5.24
C SER A 147 10.26 1.07 -3.76
N ARG A 148 9.85 2.05 -2.94
CA ARG A 148 9.52 1.81 -1.53
C ARG A 148 8.31 0.89 -1.36
N LEU A 149 7.25 1.07 -2.14
CA LEU A 149 6.07 0.19 -2.11
C LEU A 149 6.43 -1.24 -2.53
N LYS A 150 7.22 -1.37 -3.60
CA LYS A 150 7.73 -2.67 -4.04
C LYS A 150 8.52 -3.35 -2.93
N LYS A 151 9.40 -2.62 -2.24
CA LYS A 151 10.16 -3.14 -1.11
C LYS A 151 9.24 -3.62 0.02
N GLN A 152 8.23 -2.84 0.38
CA GLN A 152 7.24 -3.25 1.37
C GLN A 152 6.55 -4.57 0.97
N TRP A 153 6.17 -4.71 -0.30
CA TRP A 153 5.60 -5.97 -0.79
C TRP A 153 6.57 -7.13 -0.83
N GLU A 154 7.83 -6.88 -1.13
CA GLU A 154 8.90 -7.90 -1.04
C GLU A 154 9.05 -8.38 0.42
N ASP A 155 8.96 -7.46 1.39
CA ASP A 155 8.99 -7.78 2.82
C ASP A 155 7.74 -8.57 3.23
N GLU A 156 6.53 -8.11 2.89
CA GLU A 156 5.26 -8.79 3.16
C GLU A 156 5.20 -10.18 2.49
N HIS A 157 5.68 -10.30 1.26
CA HIS A 157 5.81 -11.57 0.55
C HIS A 157 6.79 -12.50 1.27
N THR A 158 7.92 -11.97 1.75
CA THR A 158 8.91 -12.75 2.49
C THR A 158 8.34 -13.27 3.82
N GLU A 159 7.58 -12.44 4.54
CA GLU A 159 6.88 -12.85 5.75
C GLU A 159 5.81 -13.91 5.46
N TRP A 160 4.96 -13.67 4.46
CA TRP A 160 3.94 -14.63 4.03
C TRP A 160 4.54 -15.96 3.59
N ARG A 161 5.67 -15.93 2.89
CA ARG A 161 6.43 -17.12 2.48
C ARG A 161 7.00 -17.88 3.67
N LYS A 162 7.33 -17.22 4.78
CA LYS A 162 7.88 -17.85 5.99
C LYS A 162 6.83 -18.20 7.04
N ARG A 163 5.56 -17.85 6.81
CA ARG A 163 4.48 -18.04 7.78
C ARG A 163 4.36 -19.50 8.24
N ASP A 164 3.99 -19.68 9.49
CA ASP A 164 3.68 -21.00 10.04
C ASP A 164 2.42 -21.59 9.39
N LEU A 165 2.49 -22.87 9.06
CA LEU A 165 1.43 -23.66 8.45
C LEU A 165 1.01 -24.84 9.34
N SER A 166 1.53 -24.94 10.57
CA SER A 166 1.21 -26.00 11.54
C SER A 166 -0.30 -26.16 11.79
N ASP A 167 -1.02 -25.04 11.88
CA ASP A 167 -2.47 -25.01 12.11
C ASP A 167 -3.32 -25.20 10.84
N ARG A 168 -2.68 -25.40 9.67
CA ARG A 168 -3.38 -25.49 8.38
C ARG A 168 -3.56 -26.94 7.97
N ARG A 169 -4.82 -27.32 7.74
CA ARG A 169 -5.19 -28.62 7.16
C ARG A 169 -5.82 -28.44 5.78
N TYR A 170 -5.18 -29.00 4.77
CA TYR A 170 -5.68 -29.00 3.39
C TYR A 170 -6.14 -30.41 3.01
N VAL A 171 -7.37 -30.51 2.49
CA VAL A 171 -7.97 -31.78 2.07
C VAL A 171 -7.42 -32.20 0.70
N TYR A 172 -7.17 -31.23 -0.16
CA TYR A 172 -6.51 -31.40 -1.45
C TYR A 172 -5.87 -30.07 -1.87
N TRP A 173 -4.93 -30.16 -2.79
CA TRP A 173 -4.22 -29.01 -3.34
C TRP A 173 -3.85 -29.24 -4.80
N TRP A 174 -3.65 -28.14 -5.52
CA TRP A 174 -3.14 -28.11 -6.89
C TRP A 174 -1.77 -27.46 -6.88
N ALA A 175 -0.88 -28.00 -7.69
CA ALA A 175 0.46 -27.50 -7.92
C ALA A 175 0.63 -27.28 -9.43
N ASP A 176 1.01 -26.07 -9.83
CA ASP A 176 1.16 -25.70 -11.24
C ASP A 176 2.39 -24.79 -11.44
N GLY A 177 2.93 -24.77 -12.66
CA GLY A 177 4.03 -23.92 -13.08
C GLY A 177 3.57 -22.90 -14.13
N VAL A 178 3.50 -21.62 -13.75
CA VAL A 178 3.08 -20.54 -14.64
C VAL A 178 4.29 -19.94 -15.35
N TYR A 179 4.38 -20.12 -16.65
CA TYR A 179 5.45 -19.54 -17.48
C TYR A 179 5.17 -18.06 -17.76
N SER A 180 6.18 -17.21 -17.54
CA SER A 180 6.10 -15.78 -17.87
C SER A 180 7.17 -15.44 -18.90
N ASN A 181 6.76 -14.80 -20.00
CA ASN A 181 7.67 -14.27 -21.02
C ASN A 181 8.31 -12.97 -20.50
N VAL A 182 9.22 -13.08 -19.53
CA VAL A 182 10.00 -11.94 -19.04
C VAL A 182 11.31 -11.88 -19.81
N ARG A 183 11.58 -10.73 -20.43
CA ARG A 183 12.74 -10.46 -21.33
C ARG A 183 14.14 -10.74 -20.74
N MET A 184 14.26 -11.16 -19.48
CA MET A 184 15.55 -11.37 -18.80
C MET A 184 16.01 -12.83 -18.74
N ASP A 185 15.13 -13.83 -18.87
CA ASP A 185 15.53 -15.25 -18.99
C ASP A 185 14.33 -16.11 -19.41
N ASP A 186 14.42 -16.83 -20.54
CA ASP A 186 13.35 -17.69 -21.08
C ASP A 186 13.06 -18.94 -20.21
N ARG A 187 13.63 -19.01 -19.01
CA ARG A 187 13.63 -20.18 -18.12
C ARG A 187 12.94 -19.96 -16.77
N LEU A 188 12.44 -18.76 -16.50
CA LEU A 188 11.72 -18.45 -15.26
C LEU A 188 10.27 -18.94 -15.33
N CYS A 189 9.86 -19.72 -14.32
CA CYS A 189 8.47 -20.12 -14.11
C CYS A 189 8.07 -19.83 -12.66
N LEU A 190 6.81 -19.49 -12.43
CA LEU A 190 6.26 -19.34 -11.08
C LEU A 190 5.64 -20.66 -10.67
N LEU A 191 6.16 -21.27 -9.60
CA LEU A 191 5.57 -22.46 -8.99
C LEU A 191 4.47 -22.02 -8.03
N VAL A 192 3.23 -22.43 -8.30
CA VAL A 192 2.05 -22.01 -7.56
C VAL A 192 1.41 -23.23 -6.91
N ILE A 193 1.11 -23.14 -5.62
CA ILE A 193 0.30 -24.13 -4.90
C ILE A 193 -0.95 -23.46 -4.34
N ILE A 194 -2.11 -24.04 -4.66
CA ILE A 194 -3.42 -23.66 -4.12
C ILE A 194 -3.95 -24.84 -3.31
N GLY A 195 -4.27 -24.65 -2.04
CA GLY A 195 -4.85 -25.65 -1.16
C GLY A 195 -6.32 -25.39 -0.90
N VAL A 196 -7.08 -26.43 -0.57
CA VAL A 196 -8.47 -26.31 -0.09
C VAL A 196 -8.53 -26.78 1.35
N THR A 197 -8.98 -25.90 2.24
CA THR A 197 -9.12 -26.20 3.67
C THR A 197 -10.24 -27.21 3.93
N GLU A 198 -10.29 -27.78 5.14
CA GLU A 198 -11.40 -28.64 5.58
C GLU A 198 -12.79 -27.98 5.47
N GLN A 199 -12.82 -26.65 5.48
CA GLN A 199 -14.03 -25.84 5.33
C GLN A 199 -14.38 -25.57 3.85
N GLY A 200 -13.64 -26.14 2.89
CA GLY A 200 -13.85 -25.93 1.46
C GLY A 200 -13.32 -24.58 0.92
N ARG A 201 -12.55 -23.83 1.72
CA ARG A 201 -11.99 -22.54 1.27
C ARG A 201 -10.71 -22.77 0.48
N LYS A 202 -10.64 -22.21 -0.72
CA LYS A 202 -9.40 -22.16 -1.51
C LYS A 202 -8.45 -21.12 -0.93
N GLU A 203 -7.22 -21.50 -0.67
CA GLU A 203 -6.15 -20.64 -0.16
C GLU A 203 -4.90 -20.79 -1.03
N LEU A 204 -4.24 -19.67 -1.33
CA LEU A 204 -2.91 -19.69 -1.92
C LEU A 204 -1.93 -20.15 -0.84
N VAL A 205 -1.19 -21.22 -1.10
CA VAL A 205 -0.30 -21.87 -0.13
C VAL A 205 1.14 -21.44 -0.36
N ALA A 206 1.59 -21.45 -1.62
CA ALA A 206 2.93 -21.05 -2.02
C ALA A 206 2.92 -20.41 -3.41
N VAL A 207 3.82 -19.43 -3.61
CA VAL A 207 4.23 -18.88 -4.91
C VAL A 207 5.73 -18.71 -4.81
N GLU A 208 6.50 -19.42 -5.63
CA GLU A 208 7.97 -19.30 -5.66
C GLU A 208 8.49 -19.20 -7.08
N ASP A 209 9.61 -18.52 -7.23
CA ASP A 209 10.37 -18.54 -8.47
C ASP A 209 10.99 -19.94 -8.65
N GLY A 210 10.67 -20.58 -9.76
CA GLY A 210 11.24 -21.84 -10.21
C GLY A 210 12.04 -21.67 -11.48
N PHE A 211 13.00 -22.56 -11.67
CA PHE A 211 13.66 -22.74 -12.96
C PHE A 211 12.96 -23.86 -13.72
N ARG A 212 12.74 -23.66 -15.03
CA ARG A 212 11.99 -24.55 -15.93
C ARG A 212 12.06 -26.04 -15.53
N GLU A 213 10.93 -26.57 -15.07
CA GLU A 213 10.67 -27.98 -14.74
C GLU A 213 11.79 -28.73 -14.01
N SER A 214 12.42 -28.09 -13.02
CA SER A 214 13.32 -28.84 -12.14
C SER A 214 12.52 -29.51 -11.01
N ALA A 215 12.62 -30.84 -10.94
CA ALA A 215 12.13 -31.60 -9.79
C ALA A 215 12.75 -31.08 -8.48
N ASP A 216 13.94 -30.49 -8.56
CA ASP A 216 14.64 -29.86 -7.44
C ASP A 216 13.95 -28.58 -6.93
N SER A 217 13.41 -27.72 -7.81
CA SER A 217 12.62 -26.55 -7.39
C SER A 217 11.35 -26.99 -6.65
N TRP A 218 10.63 -27.98 -7.19
CA TRP A 218 9.46 -28.54 -6.52
C TRP A 218 9.81 -29.21 -5.18
N LYS A 219 10.90 -29.99 -5.14
CA LYS A 219 11.37 -30.63 -3.92
C LYS A 219 11.72 -29.60 -2.85
N THR A 220 12.40 -28.52 -3.23
CA THR A 220 12.75 -27.43 -2.31
C THR A 220 11.51 -26.76 -1.76
N LEU A 221 10.54 -26.42 -2.62
CA LEU A 221 9.27 -25.82 -2.22
C LEU A 221 8.48 -26.71 -1.26
N LEU A 222 8.30 -27.99 -1.61
CA LEU A 222 7.55 -28.95 -0.78
C LEU A 222 8.26 -29.23 0.55
N THR A 223 9.59 -29.30 0.56
CA THR A 223 10.38 -29.45 1.79
C THR A 223 10.20 -28.24 2.69
N GLY A 224 10.29 -27.03 2.14
CA GLY A 224 10.07 -25.79 2.88
C GLY A 224 8.64 -25.64 3.43
N LEU A 225 7.64 -26.23 2.77
CA LEU A 225 6.27 -26.29 3.32
C LEU A 225 6.18 -27.23 4.52
N ARG A 226 6.83 -28.39 4.45
CA ARG A 226 6.89 -29.35 5.56
C ARG A 226 7.63 -28.77 6.76
N GLU A 227 8.74 -28.07 6.53
CA GLU A 227 9.52 -27.39 7.59
C GLU A 227 8.71 -26.30 8.29
N ARG A 228 7.78 -25.65 7.58
CA ARG A 228 6.81 -24.69 8.14
C ARG A 228 5.63 -25.35 8.86
N GLY A 229 5.70 -26.65 9.16
CA GLY A 229 4.68 -27.34 9.96
C GLY A 229 3.55 -27.96 9.16
N LEU A 230 3.57 -27.93 7.82
CA LEU A 230 2.55 -28.60 7.01
C LEU A 230 2.71 -30.12 7.11
N THR A 231 1.90 -30.74 7.98
CA THR A 231 2.06 -32.14 8.41
C THR A 231 1.11 -33.12 7.70
N GLN A 232 -0.02 -32.65 7.17
CA GLN A 232 -0.95 -33.46 6.38
C GLN A 232 -0.88 -33.09 4.90
N ALA A 233 -0.27 -33.97 4.09
CA ALA A 233 -0.50 -34.03 2.65
C ALA A 233 -1.39 -35.25 2.38
N LEU A 234 -2.71 -35.04 2.23
CA LEU A 234 -3.63 -36.11 1.84
C LEU A 234 -3.40 -36.49 0.37
N SER A 235 -3.60 -37.78 0.09
CA SER A 235 -3.16 -38.53 -1.09
C SER A 235 -3.10 -37.75 -2.40
N TRP A 236 -1.94 -37.77 -3.05
CA TRP A 236 -1.76 -37.39 -4.45
C TRP A 236 -2.70 -38.25 -5.33
N ARG A 237 -3.70 -37.63 -5.95
CA ARG A 237 -4.35 -38.18 -7.14
C ARG A 237 -4.13 -37.17 -8.24
N TRP A 238 -3.42 -37.57 -9.28
CA TRP A 238 -3.40 -36.86 -10.55
C TRP A 238 -4.87 -36.71 -10.99
N ALA A 239 -5.39 -35.49 -10.95
CA ALA A 239 -6.62 -35.18 -11.66
C ALA A 239 -6.19 -34.56 -12.99
N THR A 240 -5.95 -35.41 -13.99
CA THR A 240 -5.94 -34.94 -15.39
C THR A 240 -7.37 -34.48 -15.71
N ALA A 241 -7.66 -33.21 -15.51
CA ALA A 241 -8.84 -32.59 -16.09
C ALA A 241 -8.51 -32.27 -17.56
N PRO A 242 -9.22 -32.86 -18.54
CA PRO A 242 -9.07 -32.46 -19.93
C PRO A 242 -9.74 -31.09 -20.07
N TRP A 243 -8.92 -30.03 -20.16
CA TRP A 243 -9.43 -28.76 -20.66
C TRP A 243 -9.76 -28.96 -22.13
N GLY A 244 -11.07 -28.92 -22.42
CA GLY A 244 -11.62 -29.15 -23.73
C GLY A 244 -10.93 -28.32 -24.79
N SER A 245 -10.50 -28.99 -25.85
CA SER A 245 -10.18 -28.39 -27.13
C SER A 245 -11.46 -27.78 -27.70
N GLY A 246 -11.63 -26.47 -27.50
CA GLY A 246 -12.57 -25.65 -28.25
C GLY A 246 -11.78 -24.64 -29.07
N ARG A 247 -11.35 -25.04 -30.28
CA ARG A 247 -11.21 -24.09 -31.39
C ARG A 247 -12.39 -24.34 -32.33
N PRO A 248 -13.03 -23.29 -32.87
CA PRO A 248 -13.83 -23.46 -34.08
C PRO A 248 -12.95 -23.91 -35.25
#